data_AF-A0A077ZGX6-F1
#
_entry.id   AF-A0A077ZGX6-F1
#
_cell.length_a   1.000
_cell.length_b   1.000
_cell.length_c   1.000
_cell.angle_alpha   90.00
_cell.angle_beta   90.00
_cell.angle_gamma   90.00
#
_symmetry.space_group_name_H-M   'P 1'
#
loop_
_entity.id
_entity.type
_entity.pdbx_description
1 polymer ?
#
loop_
_entity_poly.entity_id
_entity_poly.type
_entity_poly.pdbx_seq_one_letter_code
_entity_poly.pdbx_strand_id
1 'polypeptide(L)'
;MISWRNNMIDKYGKKNFDKLVSGVDSYLHSDRLKLGHALHEALTMQYLTLKTPADEVQLSKSAEPYWNSLKPLLPSIEELISREAWINHSRLCYKGRIDALLKYKYILYLRDRVVLLELKTSDRLKVNLDNMYDSPLQLITSAIIIVCYKDSEATIFELDIRYLEYYWKLWLKRLSIYWTEVEKVPS
;
A
#
# COMPACT_ATOMS: atom_id res chain seq x y z
N MET A 1 0.28 5.80 18.68
CA MET A 1 1.66 5.26 18.65
C MET A 1 2.11 4.68 20.00
N ILE A 2 1.91 5.37 21.13
CA ILE A 2 2.35 4.91 22.47
C ILE A 2 1.71 3.57 22.87
N SER A 3 0.40 3.37 22.65
CA SER A 3 -0.26 2.10 23.01
C SER A 3 0.25 0.91 22.19
N TRP A 4 0.49 1.08 20.88
CA TRP A 4 1.04 0.01 20.05
C TRP A 4 2.46 -0.35 20.49
N ARG A 5 3.30 0.64 20.77
CA ARG A 5 4.66 0.42 21.27
C ARG A 5 4.62 -0.38 22.58
N ASN A 6 3.80 0.05 23.54
CA ASN A 6 3.68 -0.64 24.82
C ASN A 6 3.13 -2.06 24.64
N ASN A 7 2.06 -2.24 23.86
CA ASN A 7 1.51 -3.57 23.57
C ASN A 7 2.52 -4.51 22.88
N MET A 8 3.37 -4.00 21.99
CA MET A 8 4.42 -4.81 21.35
C MET A 8 5.56 -5.13 22.32
N ILE A 9 5.92 -4.20 23.21
CA ILE A 9 6.87 -4.43 24.29
C ILE A 9 6.33 -5.48 25.27
N ASP A 10 5.05 -5.42 25.62
CA ASP A 10 4.41 -6.38 26.53
C ASP A 10 4.32 -7.77 25.89
N LYS A 11 3.99 -7.84 24.59
CA LYS A 11 3.85 -9.10 23.86
C LYS A 11 5.18 -9.80 23.58
N TYR A 12 6.22 -9.06 23.18
CA TYR A 12 7.50 -9.64 22.74
C TYR A 12 8.65 -9.43 23.72
N GLY A 13 8.47 -8.57 24.73
CA GLY A 13 9.53 -8.07 25.59
C GLY A 13 10.31 -6.92 24.94
N LYS A 14 10.78 -5.97 25.75
CA LYS A 14 11.52 -4.78 25.28
C LYS A 14 12.71 -5.11 24.38
N LYS A 15 13.49 -6.14 24.73
CA LYS A 15 14.66 -6.57 23.93
C LYS A 15 14.28 -7.01 22.52
N ASN A 16 13.19 -7.77 22.36
CA ASN A 16 12.73 -8.20 21.04
C ASN A 16 12.01 -7.08 20.30
N PHE A 17 11.28 -6.21 21.01
CA PHE A 17 10.73 -5.00 20.41
C PHE A 17 11.84 -4.09 19.86
N ASP A 18 12.90 -3.86 20.63
CA ASP A 18 14.03 -3.04 20.20
C ASP A 18 14.73 -3.68 19.00
N LYS A 19 14.91 -5.01 18.97
CA LYS A 19 15.40 -5.71 17.77
C LYS A 19 14.46 -5.55 16.58
N LEU A 20 13.15 -5.66 16.79
CA LEU A 20 12.13 -5.51 15.76
C LEU A 20 12.14 -4.10 15.17
N VAL A 21 12.30 -3.05 15.99
CA VAL A 21 12.32 -1.64 15.56
C VAL A 21 13.68 -1.22 14.98
N SER A 22 14.78 -1.70 15.55
CA SER A 22 16.14 -1.43 15.06
C SER A 22 16.51 -2.18 13.78
N GLY A 23 15.61 -3.05 13.29
CA GLY A 23 15.87 -3.92 12.14
C GLY A 23 16.81 -5.09 12.44
N VAL A 24 17.24 -5.25 13.70
CA VAL A 24 18.12 -6.35 14.14
C VAL A 24 17.39 -7.69 14.17
N ASP A 25 16.07 -7.70 14.43
CA ASP A 25 15.20 -8.84 14.09
C ASP A 25 14.71 -8.70 12.65
N SER A 26 15.68 -8.71 11.74
CA SER A 26 15.48 -8.59 10.30
C SER A 26 14.47 -9.61 9.78
N TYR A 27 14.33 -10.76 10.44
CA TYR A 27 13.44 -11.84 10.03
C TYR A 27 11.98 -11.39 9.93
N LEU A 28 11.35 -10.91 11.00
CA LEU A 28 9.92 -10.54 10.99
C LEU A 28 9.61 -9.37 10.05
N HIS A 29 10.48 -8.36 10.01
CA HIS A 29 10.33 -7.25 9.05
C HIS A 29 10.53 -7.73 7.60
N SER A 30 11.53 -8.58 7.37
CA SER A 30 11.76 -9.17 6.05
C SER A 30 10.59 -10.04 5.61
N ASP A 31 9.96 -10.77 6.51
CA ASP A 31 8.84 -11.66 6.18
C ASP A 31 7.61 -10.84 5.79
N ARG A 32 7.32 -9.74 6.48
CA ARG A 32 6.24 -8.81 6.08
C ARG A 32 6.50 -8.12 4.76
N LEU A 33 7.75 -7.71 4.50
CA LEU A 33 8.12 -7.10 3.22
C LEU A 33 8.07 -8.12 2.08
N LYS A 34 8.56 -9.34 2.30
CA LYS A 34 8.46 -10.47 1.36
C LYS A 34 7.01 -10.84 1.08
N LEU A 35 6.17 -10.86 2.11
CA LEU A 35 4.73 -11.10 2.00
C LEU A 35 4.07 -10.04 1.11
N GLY A 36 4.33 -8.76 1.39
CA GLY A 36 3.82 -7.65 0.59
C GLY A 36 4.28 -7.76 -0.86
N HIS A 37 5.58 -7.98 -1.08
CA HIS A 37 6.15 -8.14 -2.42
C HIS A 37 5.56 -9.34 -3.17
N ALA A 38 5.39 -10.49 -2.51
CA ALA A 38 4.77 -11.67 -3.12
C ALA A 38 3.33 -11.41 -3.57
N LEU A 39 2.56 -10.66 -2.77
CA LEU A 39 1.19 -10.28 -3.13
C LEU A 39 1.17 -9.29 -4.31
N HIS A 40 2.10 -8.32 -4.34
CA HIS A 40 2.29 -7.40 -5.47
C HIS A 40 2.65 -8.14 -6.75
N GLU A 41 3.57 -9.11 -6.71
CA GLU A 41 3.93 -9.94 -7.86
C GLU A 41 2.77 -10.80 -8.34
N ALA A 42 2.02 -11.42 -7.41
CA ALA A 42 0.84 -12.21 -7.74
C ALA A 42 -0.21 -11.39 -8.50
N LEU A 43 -0.53 -10.19 -8.02
CA LEU A 43 -1.49 -9.32 -8.70
C LEU A 43 -0.93 -8.79 -10.03
N THR A 44 0.22 -8.11 -9.97
CA THR A 44 0.69 -7.32 -11.12
C THR A 44 1.35 -8.18 -12.20
N MET A 45 2.19 -9.16 -11.84
CA MET A 45 2.85 -10.04 -12.81
C MET A 45 1.96 -11.21 -13.22
N GLN A 46 1.54 -12.04 -12.27
CA GLN A 46 0.90 -13.31 -12.62
C GLN A 46 -0.51 -13.09 -13.15
N TYR A 47 -1.36 -12.43 -12.36
CA TYR A 47 -2.77 -12.22 -12.73
C TYR A 47 -2.94 -11.19 -13.83
N LEU A 48 -2.40 -9.97 -13.70
CA LEU A 48 -2.69 -8.89 -14.66
C LEU A 48 -1.83 -8.96 -15.93
N THR A 49 -0.54 -9.29 -15.85
CA THR A 49 0.36 -9.35 -17.01
C THR A 49 0.33 -10.70 -17.71
N LEU A 50 0.59 -11.80 -16.98
CA LEU A 50 0.65 -13.15 -17.55
C LEU A 50 -0.74 -13.80 -17.73
N LYS A 51 -1.80 -13.18 -17.19
CA LYS A 51 -3.18 -13.69 -17.23
C LYS A 51 -3.32 -15.09 -16.62
N THR A 52 -2.49 -15.40 -15.62
CA THR A 52 -2.60 -16.64 -14.83
C THR A 52 -3.97 -16.66 -14.14
N PRO A 53 -4.74 -17.76 -14.25
CA PRO A 53 -6.00 -17.91 -13.52
C PRO A 53 -5.82 -17.68 -12.02
N ALA A 54 -6.80 -17.05 -11.37
CA ALA A 54 -6.67 -16.64 -9.96
C ALA A 54 -6.39 -17.80 -8.99
N ASP A 55 -6.83 -19.02 -9.33
CA ASP A 55 -6.60 -20.24 -8.55
C ASP A 55 -5.25 -20.93 -8.86
N GLU A 56 -4.55 -20.49 -9.90
CA GLU A 56 -3.25 -21.04 -10.34
C GLU A 56 -2.06 -20.13 -9.99
N VAL A 57 -2.33 -18.94 -9.44
CA VAL A 57 -1.32 -17.99 -8.98
C VAL A 57 -0.44 -18.64 -7.90
N GLN A 58 0.87 -18.61 -8.15
CA GLN A 58 1.89 -19.22 -7.31
C GLN A 58 2.28 -18.26 -6.19
N LEU A 59 2.06 -18.70 -4.95
CA LEU A 59 2.35 -17.95 -3.73
C LEU A 59 2.96 -18.86 -2.66
N SER A 60 3.62 -18.25 -1.69
CA SER A 60 3.98 -18.96 -0.46
C SER A 60 2.73 -19.23 0.38
N LYS A 61 2.75 -20.30 1.19
CA LYS A 61 1.67 -20.61 2.16
C LYS A 61 1.32 -19.45 3.09
N SER A 62 2.29 -18.58 3.40
CA SER A 62 2.06 -17.38 4.21
C SER A 62 1.30 -16.28 3.47
N ALA A 63 1.37 -16.24 2.14
CA ALA A 63 0.76 -15.21 1.30
C ALA A 63 -0.61 -15.60 0.73
N GLU A 64 -0.88 -16.89 0.56
CA GLU A 64 -2.16 -17.43 0.10
C GLU A 64 -3.39 -16.81 0.79
N PRO A 65 -3.43 -16.61 2.13
CA PRO A 65 -4.62 -16.05 2.77
C PRO A 65 -4.93 -14.61 2.30
N TYR A 66 -3.89 -13.79 2.10
CA TYR A 66 -4.05 -12.41 1.62
C TYR A 66 -4.45 -12.37 0.13
N TRP A 67 -4.01 -13.34 -0.67
CA TRP A 67 -4.49 -13.49 -2.03
C TRP A 67 -5.97 -13.90 -2.07
N ASN A 68 -6.37 -14.84 -1.22
CA ASN A 68 -7.78 -15.23 -1.08
C ASN A 68 -8.66 -14.05 -0.63
N SER A 69 -8.13 -13.19 0.26
CA SER A 69 -8.78 -11.93 0.64
C SER A 69 -8.99 -10.98 -0.56
N LEU A 70 -8.05 -10.94 -1.51
CA LEU A 70 -8.10 -10.11 -2.71
C LEU A 70 -9.02 -10.67 -3.81
N LYS A 71 -9.18 -12.01 -3.91
CA LYS A 71 -9.90 -12.70 -4.99
C LYS A 71 -11.26 -12.09 -5.35
N PRO A 72 -12.15 -11.73 -4.40
CA PRO A 72 -13.45 -11.15 -4.73
C PRO A 72 -13.38 -9.82 -5.51
N LEU A 73 -12.28 -9.07 -5.38
CA LEU A 73 -12.09 -7.77 -6.05
C LEU A 73 -11.44 -7.91 -7.43
N LEU A 74 -10.81 -9.06 -7.75
CA LEU A 74 -10.08 -9.27 -9.00
C LEU A 74 -10.91 -9.00 -10.27
N PRO A 75 -12.24 -9.31 -10.34
CA PRO A 75 -13.04 -9.00 -11.51
C PRO A 75 -13.17 -7.50 -11.82
N SER A 76 -12.95 -6.63 -10.84
CA SER A 76 -12.97 -5.17 -11.03
C SER A 76 -11.61 -4.60 -11.42
N ILE A 77 -10.53 -5.39 -11.34
CA ILE A 77 -9.16 -4.97 -11.68
C ILE A 77 -8.84 -5.50 -13.08
N GLU A 78 -8.97 -4.64 -14.10
CA GLU A 78 -9.07 -5.08 -15.49
C GLU A 78 -7.71 -5.18 -16.19
N GLU A 79 -6.93 -4.10 -16.15
CA GLU A 79 -5.72 -3.96 -16.96
C GLU A 79 -4.64 -3.23 -16.19
N LEU A 80 -3.43 -3.81 -16.16
CA LEU A 80 -2.25 -3.12 -15.64
C LEU A 80 -1.71 -2.15 -16.68
N ILE A 81 -1.56 -0.87 -16.29
CA ILE A 81 -0.95 0.18 -17.12
C ILE A 81 0.54 0.31 -16.77
N SER A 82 0.87 0.28 -15.48
CA SER A 82 2.24 0.36 -15.00
C SER A 82 2.36 -0.27 -13.62
N ARG A 83 3.52 -0.84 -13.29
CA ARG A 83 3.83 -1.42 -11.98
C ARG A 83 5.14 -0.88 -11.44
N GLU A 84 5.21 -0.70 -10.13
CA GLU A 84 6.43 -0.30 -9.42
C GLU A 84 7.08 0.96 -10.00
N ALA A 85 6.24 1.90 -10.47
CA ALA A 85 6.69 3.05 -11.24
C ALA A 85 7.31 4.12 -10.32
N TRP A 86 8.46 4.65 -10.73
CA TRP A 86 9.08 5.79 -10.08
C TRP A 86 8.42 7.08 -10.54
N ILE A 87 7.99 7.89 -9.57
CA ILE A 87 7.51 9.25 -9.78
C ILE A 87 8.57 10.20 -9.24
N ASN A 88 8.95 11.19 -10.06
CA ASN A 88 9.76 12.32 -9.64
C ASN A 88 8.93 13.59 -9.76
N HIS A 89 8.84 14.37 -8.69
CA HIS A 89 8.22 15.67 -8.72
C HIS A 89 9.27 16.77 -8.56
N SER A 90 9.85 17.18 -9.68
CA SER A 90 10.99 18.10 -9.74
C SER A 90 10.79 19.39 -8.96
N ARG A 91 9.61 20.03 -9.06
CA ARG A 91 9.34 21.31 -8.38
C ARG A 91 9.23 21.21 -6.86
N LEU A 92 8.86 20.03 -6.33
CA LEU A 92 8.78 19.80 -4.87
C LEU A 92 9.92 18.90 -4.38
N CYS A 93 10.86 18.59 -5.26
CA CYS A 93 12.09 17.84 -5.00
C CYS A 93 11.91 16.47 -4.33
N TYR A 94 10.73 15.83 -4.44
CA TYR A 94 10.52 14.49 -3.90
C TYR A 94 10.40 13.45 -5.02
N LYS A 95 10.78 12.22 -4.68
CA LYS A 95 10.55 11.03 -5.50
C LYS A 95 9.84 9.97 -4.68
N GLY A 96 9.02 9.16 -5.32
CA GLY A 96 8.31 8.05 -4.71
C GLY A 96 8.18 6.91 -5.70
N ARG A 97 7.83 5.73 -5.18
CA ARG A 97 7.47 4.58 -5.99
C ARG A 97 6.02 4.25 -5.72
N ILE A 98 5.24 4.04 -6.77
CA ILE A 98 3.84 3.64 -6.66
C ILE A 98 3.72 2.15 -6.96
N ASP A 99 2.78 1.47 -6.30
CA ASP A 99 2.61 0.03 -6.48
C ASP A 99 2.14 -0.29 -7.91
N ALA A 100 1.04 0.32 -8.37
CA ALA A 100 0.58 0.18 -9.74
C ALA A 100 -0.33 1.32 -10.23
N LEU A 101 -0.41 1.46 -11.55
CA LEU A 101 -1.48 2.14 -12.28
C LEU A 101 -2.26 1.09 -13.06
N LEU A 102 -3.58 1.14 -12.99
CA LEU A 102 -4.43 0.13 -13.63
C LEU A 102 -5.78 0.71 -14.04
N LYS A 103 -6.47 0.02 -14.96
CA LYS A 103 -7.90 0.24 -15.23
C LYS A 103 -8.71 -0.52 -14.18
N TYR A 104 -9.61 0.22 -13.53
CA TYR A 104 -10.50 -0.32 -12.51
C TYR A 104 -11.95 -0.01 -12.84
N LYS A 105 -12.78 -1.04 -12.71
CA LYS A 105 -14.21 -0.98 -12.92
C LYS A 105 -14.92 -0.68 -11.60
N TYR A 106 -15.36 0.56 -11.48
CA TYR A 106 -16.18 0.99 -10.36
C TYR A 106 -17.61 0.48 -10.50
N ILE A 107 -18.21 0.02 -9.40
CA ILE A 107 -19.62 -0.39 -9.40
C ILE A 107 -20.54 0.80 -9.70
N LEU A 108 -20.19 2.00 -9.20
CA LEU A 108 -21.02 3.21 -9.31
C LEU A 108 -20.82 3.99 -10.62
N TYR A 109 -19.76 3.71 -11.40
CA TYR A 109 -19.48 4.45 -12.63
C TYR A 109 -19.59 3.54 -13.84
N LEU A 110 -20.29 4.00 -14.89
CA LEU A 110 -20.53 3.25 -16.13
C LEU A 110 -19.28 3.10 -17.02
N ARG A 111 -18.10 3.57 -16.58
CA ARG A 111 -16.85 3.53 -17.35
C ARG A 111 -15.68 3.24 -16.44
N ASP A 112 -14.77 2.44 -16.95
CA ASP A 112 -13.51 2.11 -16.28
C ASP A 112 -12.65 3.37 -16.18
N ARG A 113 -11.87 3.46 -15.12
CA ARG A 113 -10.98 4.60 -14.88
C ARG A 113 -9.58 4.09 -14.65
N VAL A 114 -8.62 4.91 -15.09
CA VAL A 114 -7.23 4.74 -14.69
C VAL A 114 -7.10 5.20 -13.24
N VAL A 115 -6.68 4.29 -12.36
CA VAL A 115 -6.51 4.55 -10.93
C VAL A 115 -5.09 4.24 -10.49
N LEU A 116 -4.62 4.97 -9.48
CA LEU A 116 -3.48 4.52 -8.67
C LEU A 116 -3.95 3.45 -7.71
N LEU A 117 -3.27 2.31 -7.72
CA LEU A 117 -3.42 1.28 -6.71
C LEU A 117 -2.35 1.45 -5.65
N GLU A 118 -2.77 1.40 -4.39
CA GLU A 118 -1.92 1.09 -3.24
C GLU A 118 -2.43 -0.24 -2.66
N LEU A 119 -1.60 -1.28 -2.63
CA LEU A 119 -1.97 -2.61 -2.15
C LEU A 119 -1.22 -2.94 -0.85
N LYS A 120 -1.97 -3.22 0.20
CA LYS A 120 -1.43 -3.44 1.55
C LYS A 120 -1.90 -4.78 2.12
N THR A 121 -1.02 -5.39 2.90
CA THR A 121 -1.37 -6.49 3.79
C THR A 121 -1.60 -5.95 5.21
N SER A 122 -2.55 -6.53 5.92
CA SER A 122 -2.81 -6.20 7.32
C SER A 122 -3.28 -7.42 8.09
N ASP A 123 -2.76 -7.61 9.30
CA ASP A 123 -3.25 -8.64 10.24
C ASP A 123 -4.54 -8.19 10.95
N ARG A 124 -4.95 -6.94 10.74
CA ARG A 124 -6.10 -6.32 11.41
C ARG A 124 -6.99 -5.67 10.38
N LEU A 125 -8.30 -5.88 10.50
CA LEU A 125 -9.30 -5.14 9.74
C LEU A 125 -9.09 -3.63 9.93
N LYS A 126 -8.93 -2.90 8.82
CA LYS A 126 -8.86 -1.44 8.82
C LYS A 126 -10.14 -0.92 8.21
N VAL A 127 -10.97 -0.26 9.01
CA VAL A 127 -12.21 0.39 8.55
C VAL A 127 -12.06 1.90 8.38
N ASN A 128 -11.01 2.49 8.97
CA ASN A 128 -10.77 3.93 8.87
C ASN A 128 -9.54 4.21 8.00
N LEU A 129 -9.78 5.07 7.01
CA LEU A 129 -8.85 5.65 6.09
C LEU A 129 -7.74 6.48 6.76
N ASP A 130 -8.02 7.16 7.87
CA ASP A 130 -7.13 8.17 8.50
C ASP A 130 -5.68 7.70 8.75
N ASN A 131 -5.45 6.40 8.87
CA ASN A 131 -4.13 5.80 9.11
C ASN A 131 -3.35 5.38 7.85
N MET A 132 -3.86 5.67 6.64
CA MET A 132 -3.40 5.02 5.40
C MET A 132 -2.68 5.93 4.39
N TYR A 133 -2.21 7.12 4.78
CA TYR A 133 -1.81 8.14 3.81
C TYR A 133 -0.35 8.60 3.89
N ASP A 134 0.43 8.28 2.86
CA ASP A 134 1.73 8.91 2.53
C ASP A 134 2.07 8.90 1.02
N SER A 135 1.16 8.49 0.13
CA SER A 135 1.46 8.36 -1.31
C SER A 135 1.28 9.70 -2.07
N PRO A 136 2.25 10.11 -2.91
CA PRO A 136 2.18 11.37 -3.65
C PRO A 136 1.24 11.34 -4.87
N LEU A 137 0.28 12.27 -4.97
CA LEU A 137 -0.91 12.19 -5.85
C LEU A 137 -1.10 13.41 -6.79
N GLN A 138 -0.14 13.73 -7.67
CA GLN A 138 -0.24 15.00 -8.42
C GLN A 138 -0.88 14.95 -9.81
N LEU A 139 -1.07 13.77 -10.40
CA LEU A 139 -1.60 13.64 -11.77
C LEU A 139 -2.82 12.69 -11.86
N ILE A 140 -3.37 12.32 -10.72
CA ILE A 140 -4.29 11.19 -10.61
C ILE A 140 -5.62 11.71 -10.10
N THR A 141 -6.67 11.47 -10.86
CA THR A 141 -8.03 11.93 -10.54
C THR A 141 -8.81 10.94 -9.67
N SER A 142 -8.29 9.72 -9.52
CA SER A 142 -8.88 8.65 -8.73
C SER A 142 -7.82 7.65 -8.26
N ALA A 143 -7.91 7.22 -7.01
CA ALA A 143 -7.04 6.17 -6.48
C ALA A 143 -7.87 5.12 -5.75
N ILE A 144 -7.32 3.93 -5.61
CA ILE A 144 -7.87 2.86 -4.78
C ILE A 144 -6.81 2.38 -3.80
N ILE A 145 -7.22 2.13 -2.57
CA ILE A 145 -6.39 1.43 -1.60
C ILE A 145 -7.06 0.11 -1.27
N ILE A 146 -6.36 -1.00 -1.51
CA ILE A 146 -6.85 -2.34 -1.16
C ILE A 146 -6.06 -2.84 0.03
N VAL A 147 -6.79 -3.22 1.08
CA VAL A 147 -6.20 -3.83 2.28
C VAL A 147 -6.64 -5.29 2.33
N CYS A 148 -5.69 -6.18 2.09
CA CYS A 148 -5.87 -7.61 2.18
C CYS A 148 -5.61 -8.09 3.62
N TYR A 149 -6.41 -9.03 4.06
CA TYR A 149 -6.33 -9.61 5.40
C TYR A 149 -6.04 -11.11 5.32
N LYS A 150 -5.65 -11.68 6.44
CA LYS A 150 -5.41 -13.11 6.52
C LYS A 150 -6.71 -13.91 6.53
N ASP A 151 -7.73 -13.43 7.25
CA ASP A 151 -8.90 -14.23 7.62
C ASP A 151 -10.24 -13.57 7.21
N SER A 152 -10.20 -12.55 6.34
CA SER A 152 -11.41 -11.86 5.86
C SER A 152 -11.23 -11.32 4.44
N GLU A 153 -12.33 -10.99 3.78
CA GLU A 153 -12.31 -10.31 2.47
C GLU A 153 -11.61 -8.95 2.54
N ALA A 154 -10.94 -8.58 1.45
CA ALA A 154 -10.20 -7.34 1.37
C ALA A 154 -11.13 -6.13 1.45
N THR A 155 -10.68 -5.08 2.12
CA THR A 155 -11.37 -3.78 2.10
C THR A 155 -10.81 -2.95 0.96
N ILE A 156 -11.70 -2.39 0.15
CA ILE A 156 -11.35 -1.41 -0.87
C ILE A 156 -11.78 -0.02 -0.44
N PHE A 157 -10.88 0.94 -0.59
CA PHE A 157 -11.15 2.35 -0.39
C PHE A 157 -10.98 3.08 -1.71
N GLU A 158 -12.10 3.54 -2.25
CA GLU A 158 -12.15 4.32 -3.48
C GLU A 158 -12.03 5.81 -3.14
N LEU A 159 -10.98 6.45 -3.66
CA LEU A 159 -10.65 7.84 -3.39
C LEU A 159 -10.95 8.69 -4.63
N ASP A 160 -11.96 9.54 -4.52
CA ASP A 160 -12.26 10.56 -5.53
C ASP A 160 -11.29 11.76 -5.43
N ILE A 161 -11.33 12.62 -6.43
CA ILE A 161 -10.48 13.81 -6.50
C ILE A 161 -10.57 14.71 -5.26
N ARG A 162 -11.72 14.79 -4.57
CA ARG A 162 -11.86 15.64 -3.37
C ARG A 162 -11.06 15.06 -2.21
N TYR A 163 -11.09 13.74 -2.03
CA TYR A 163 -10.24 13.06 -1.06
C TYR A 163 -8.75 13.23 -1.41
N LEU A 164 -8.39 13.06 -2.69
CA LEU A 164 -7.00 13.21 -3.13
C LEU A 164 -6.48 14.63 -2.89
N GLU A 165 -7.25 15.67 -3.22
CA GLU A 165 -6.90 17.07 -2.98
C GLU A 165 -6.74 17.38 -1.48
N TYR A 166 -7.62 16.83 -0.64
CA TYR A 166 -7.54 17.00 0.81
C TYR A 166 -6.23 16.43 1.36
N TYR A 167 -5.92 15.16 1.04
CA TYR A 167 -4.70 14.51 1.52
C TYR A 167 -3.44 15.05 0.86
N TRP A 168 -3.53 15.54 -0.38
CA TRP A 168 -2.45 16.24 -1.04
C TRP A 168 -2.02 17.49 -0.25
N LYS A 169 -2.97 18.28 0.25
CA LYS A 169 -2.68 19.45 1.10
C LYS A 169 -2.01 19.05 2.42
N LEU A 170 -2.40 17.94 3.03
CA LEU A 170 -1.75 17.42 4.23
C LEU A 170 -0.33 16.91 3.95
N TRP A 171 -0.15 16.21 2.83
CA TRP A 171 1.16 15.78 2.37
C TRP A 171 2.11 16.96 2.15
N LEU A 172 1.63 18.03 1.49
CA LEU A 172 2.43 19.26 1.29
C LEU A 172 2.91 19.87 2.61
N LYS A 173 2.07 19.85 3.66
CA LYS A 173 2.49 20.29 5.01
C LYS A 173 3.60 19.40 5.57
N ARG A 174 3.47 18.07 5.45
CA ARG A 174 4.51 17.12 5.90
C ARG A 174 5.81 17.30 5.12
N LEU A 175 5.72 17.49 3.81
CA LEU A 175 6.87 17.73 2.94
C LEU A 175 7.58 19.05 3.28
N SER A 176 6.82 20.11 3.55
CA SER A 176 7.37 21.38 4.02
C SER A 176 8.11 21.23 5.35
N ILE A 177 7.54 20.48 6.30
CA ILE A 177 8.21 20.17 7.57
C ILE A 177 9.51 19.41 7.30
N TYR A 178 9.47 18.36 6.47
CA TYR A 178 10.66 17.58 6.11
C TYR A 178 11.80 18.46 5.58
N TRP A 179 11.52 19.32 4.59
CA TRP A 179 12.54 20.21 4.04
C TRP A 179 13.07 21.21 5.08
N THR A 180 12.19 21.75 5.93
CA THR A 180 12.58 22.66 7.02
C THR A 180 13.49 21.97 8.04
N GLU A 181 13.26 20.69 8.34
CA GLU A 181 14.10 19.94 9.28
C GLU A 181 15.42 19.48 8.64
N VAL A 182 15.43 19.13 7.35
CA VAL A 182 16.65 18.76 6.62
C VAL A 182 17.61 19.96 6.52
N GLU A 183 17.09 21.17 6.26
CA GLU A 183 17.91 22.39 6.20
C GLU A 183 18.59 22.74 7.54
N LYS A 184 18.06 22.26 8.68
CA LYS A 184 18.66 22.48 10.00
C LYS A 184 19.85 21.57 10.30
N VAL A 185 20.07 20.52 9.52
CA VAL A 185 21.20 19.60 9.70
C VAL A 185 22.41 20.21 8.98
N PRO A 186 23.46 20.66 9.71
CA PRO A 186 24.68 21.15 9.07
C PRO A 186 25.30 20.04 8.21
N SER A 187 25.69 20.39 6.99
CA SER A 187 26.42 19.55 6.05
C SER A 187 27.76 19.08 6.62
#